data_AF-A0A485AXE8-F1
#
_entry.id   AF-A0A485AXE8-F1
#
_cell.length_a   1.000
_cell.length_b   1.000
_cell.length_c   1.000
_cell.angle_alpha   90.00
_cell.angle_beta   90.00
_cell.angle_gamma   90.00
#
_symmetry.space_group_name_H-M   'P 1'
#
loop_
_entity.id
_entity.type
_entity.pdbx_description
1 polymer ?
#
loop_
_entity_poly.entity_id
_entity_poly.type
_entity_poly.pdbx_seq_one_letter_code
_entity_poly.pdbx_strand_id
1 'polypeptide(L)'
;MGKIIGIDLGTTNSCVAIMDGTTARVLENAEGDRTTPSIIAYTQDGETLVGQPAKRQAVTNPQNTLFAIKRLIGRRFQDEEVQRDVSIMPYKIIGADNGDAWLDVKGQKMAPPQISAEVLKKMKKTAEDYLGEPVTEAVITVPAYFNDAQRQATKDAGRIAGLEVKRIINEPTAAALAYGLDKEVGNRTIAVYDLGGGTFDISIIEIDEVDGEKTFEVLATNGDTHLGGEDFDSRMINYLVDEFKKIRALTCVTIRWPCSA
;
A
#
# COMPACT_ATOMS: atom_id res chain seq x y z
N MET A 1 16.63 1.34 23.78
CA MET A 1 15.37 1.06 23.06
C MET A 1 15.33 2.02 21.89
N GLY A 2 15.30 1.52 20.67
CA GLY A 2 15.22 2.37 19.47
C GLY A 2 13.83 2.99 19.33
N LYS A 3 13.70 4.03 18.48
CA LYS A 3 12.38 4.62 18.19
C LYS A 3 11.47 3.61 17.47
N ILE A 4 10.18 3.62 17.84
CA ILE A 4 9.12 2.95 17.08
C ILE A 4 8.66 3.90 15.98
N ILE A 5 8.72 3.44 14.73
CA ILE A 5 8.29 4.24 13.58
C ILE A 5 6.85 3.93 13.18
N GLY A 6 6.12 4.91 12.65
CA GLY A 6 4.80 4.71 12.06
C GLY A 6 4.92 4.64 10.55
N ILE A 7 4.48 3.53 9.95
CA ILE A 7 4.50 3.35 8.49
C ILE A 7 3.06 3.22 7.99
N ASP A 8 2.68 4.16 7.13
CA ASP A 8 1.54 3.98 6.26
C ASP A 8 1.95 3.17 5.03
N LEU A 9 1.48 1.93 4.93
CA LEU A 9 1.74 1.05 3.80
C LEU A 9 0.55 1.09 2.84
N GLY A 10 0.51 2.08 1.94
CA GLY A 10 -0.61 2.25 1.01
C GLY A 10 -0.48 1.43 -0.28
N THR A 11 -1.60 1.31 -1.01
CA THR A 11 -1.65 0.60 -2.30
C THR A 11 -0.78 1.25 -3.36
N THR A 12 -0.79 2.59 -3.42
CA THR A 12 -0.08 3.37 -4.46
C THR A 12 1.14 4.08 -3.90
N ASN A 13 1.05 4.62 -2.68
CA ASN A 13 2.15 5.31 -2.00
C ASN A 13 2.23 4.83 -0.56
N SER A 14 3.43 4.85 0.00
CA SER A 14 3.72 4.64 1.41
C SER A 14 4.31 5.89 2.03
N CYS A 15 4.14 6.07 3.33
CA CYS A 15 4.65 7.20 4.10
C CYS A 15 5.24 6.68 5.42
N VAL A 16 6.29 7.34 5.93
CA VAL A 16 6.87 7.01 7.23
C VAL A 16 6.96 8.26 8.09
N ALA A 17 6.57 8.12 9.36
CA ALA A 17 6.61 9.16 10.37
C ALA A 17 7.23 8.65 11.66
N ILE A 18 7.74 9.60 12.45
CA ILE A 18 8.28 9.37 13.79
C ILE A 18 7.66 10.35 14.78
N MET A 19 7.78 10.03 16.07
CA MET A 19 7.59 11.02 17.13
C MET A 19 8.90 11.76 17.39
N ASP A 20 8.87 13.08 17.19
CA ASP A 20 9.93 14.02 17.50
C ASP A 20 9.53 14.79 18.77
N GLY A 21 9.85 14.21 19.93
CA GLY A 21 9.25 14.62 21.20
C GLY A 21 7.75 14.31 21.21
N THR A 22 6.92 15.35 21.33
CA THR A 22 5.45 15.25 21.32
C THR A 22 4.83 15.50 19.95
N THR A 23 5.64 15.85 18.95
CA THR A 23 5.14 16.19 17.61
C THR A 23 5.42 15.07 16.62
N ALA A 24 4.39 14.67 15.87
CA ALA A 24 4.57 13.72 14.77
C ALA A 24 5.26 14.41 13.59
N ARG A 25 6.28 13.77 13.02
CA ARG A 25 7.03 14.27 11.86
C ARG A 25 7.05 13.22 10.76
N VAL A 26 6.55 13.59 9.58
CA VAL A 26 6.73 12.81 8.35
C VAL A 26 8.15 13.02 7.83
N LEU A 27 8.80 11.93 7.42
CA LEU A 27 10.17 11.95 6.92
C LEU A 27 10.22 11.99 5.39
N GLU A 28 11.21 12.70 4.86
CA GLU A 28 11.53 12.68 3.44
C GLU A 28 12.40 11.47 3.13
N ASN A 29 12.11 10.79 2.02
CA ASN A 29 12.93 9.68 1.55
C ASN A 29 14.23 10.19 0.90
N ALA A 30 15.10 9.25 0.46
CA ALA A 30 16.38 9.60 -0.17
C ALA A 30 16.22 10.41 -1.47
N GLU A 31 15.05 10.39 -2.10
CA GLU A 31 14.72 11.18 -3.28
C GLU A 31 14.15 12.57 -2.94
N GLY A 32 13.96 12.91 -1.66
CA GLY A 32 13.42 14.19 -1.19
C GLY A 32 11.89 14.24 -1.12
N ASP A 33 11.19 13.12 -1.37
CA ASP A 33 9.73 13.05 -1.34
C ASP A 33 9.24 12.58 0.03
N ARG A 34 8.14 13.16 0.54
CA ARG A 34 7.48 12.74 1.79
C ARG A 34 6.65 11.47 1.69
N THR A 35 6.45 10.98 0.47
CA THR A 35 5.82 9.69 0.21
C THR A 35 6.67 8.94 -0.79
N THR A 36 6.60 7.62 -0.77
CA THR A 36 7.31 6.74 -1.69
C THR A 36 6.31 5.89 -2.44
N PRO A 37 6.35 5.83 -3.78
CA PRO A 37 5.49 4.92 -4.53
C PRO A 37 5.65 3.47 -4.04
N SER A 38 4.53 2.77 -3.84
CA SER A 38 4.48 1.35 -3.46
C SER A 38 4.73 0.47 -4.69
N ILE A 39 5.87 0.70 -5.34
CA ILE A 39 6.29 0.09 -6.60
C ILE A 39 7.66 -0.53 -6.41
N ILE A 40 7.79 -1.79 -6.80
CA ILE A 40 9.02 -2.59 -6.74
C ILE A 40 9.34 -3.02 -8.17
N ALA A 41 10.59 -2.97 -8.59
CA ALA A 41 11.00 -3.51 -9.88
C ALA A 41 12.26 -4.35 -9.77
N TYR A 42 12.29 -5.44 -10.52
CA TYR A 42 13.44 -6.32 -10.61
C TYR A 42 14.11 -6.17 -11.99
N THR A 43 15.26 -5.53 -12.02
CA THR A 43 15.99 -5.20 -13.26
C THR A 43 16.67 -6.43 -13.85
N GLN A 44 17.02 -6.40 -15.14
CA GLN A 44 17.62 -7.56 -15.83
C GLN A 44 18.96 -8.00 -15.22
N ASP A 45 19.73 -7.06 -14.69
CA ASP A 45 21.00 -7.26 -13.98
C ASP A 45 20.84 -7.69 -12.51
N GLY A 46 19.60 -7.88 -12.03
CA GLY A 46 19.32 -8.44 -10.70
C GLY A 46 19.21 -7.40 -9.58
N GLU A 47 19.19 -6.12 -9.90
CA GLU A 47 18.93 -5.04 -8.94
C GLU A 47 17.44 -5.02 -8.55
N THR A 48 17.18 -4.70 -7.28
CA THR A 48 15.83 -4.45 -6.77
C THR A 48 15.65 -2.95 -6.57
N LEU A 49 14.78 -2.34 -7.37
CA LEU A 49 14.41 -0.93 -7.28
C LEU A 49 13.12 -0.80 -6.50
N VAL A 50 13.01 0.24 -5.65
CA VAL A 50 11.80 0.53 -4.88
C VAL A 50 11.48 2.03 -4.92
N GLY A 51 10.21 2.39 -5.11
CA GLY A 51 9.78 3.78 -5.12
C GLY A 51 9.95 4.47 -6.47
N GLN A 52 10.43 5.70 -6.47
CA GLN A 52 10.58 6.50 -7.69
C GLN A 52 11.49 5.85 -8.75
N PRO A 53 12.64 5.23 -8.40
CA PRO A 53 13.46 4.51 -9.39
C PRO A 53 12.66 3.39 -10.09
N ALA A 54 11.87 2.61 -9.34
CA ALA A 54 11.02 1.56 -9.91
C ALA A 54 9.91 2.16 -10.79
N LYS A 55 9.26 3.24 -10.34
CA LYS A 55 8.21 3.93 -11.11
C LYS A 55 8.70 4.43 -12.47
N ARG A 56 9.90 5.01 -12.54
CA ARG A 56 10.47 5.58 -13.77
C ARG A 56 10.68 4.56 -14.88
N GLN A 57 11.06 3.32 -14.53
CA GLN A 57 11.33 2.26 -15.51
C GLN A 57 10.13 1.34 -15.80
N ALA A 58 8.97 1.60 -15.17
CA ALA A 58 7.80 0.72 -15.29
C ALA A 58 7.33 0.52 -16.74
N VAL A 59 7.46 1.55 -17.59
CA VAL A 59 7.05 1.52 -18.99
C VAL A 59 7.92 0.61 -19.87
N THR A 60 9.21 0.46 -19.54
CA THR A 60 10.14 -0.38 -20.31
C THR A 60 10.32 -1.77 -19.71
N ASN A 61 9.83 -2.01 -18.48
CA ASN A 61 9.91 -3.30 -17.79
C ASN A 61 8.57 -3.69 -17.12
N PRO A 62 7.46 -3.77 -17.88
CA PRO A 62 6.11 -3.90 -17.29
C PRO A 62 5.89 -5.24 -16.56
N GLN A 63 6.52 -6.32 -17.02
CA GLN A 63 6.33 -7.67 -16.44
C GLN A 63 7.05 -7.87 -15.11
N ASN A 64 8.14 -7.14 -14.85
CA ASN A 64 8.93 -7.26 -13.62
C ASN A 64 8.82 -6.02 -12.73
N THR A 65 7.85 -5.14 -13.01
CA THR A 65 7.52 -3.99 -12.18
C THR A 65 6.19 -4.26 -11.49
N LEU A 66 6.25 -4.42 -10.17
CA LEU A 66 5.17 -4.81 -9.31
C LEU A 66 4.60 -3.58 -8.59
N PHE A 67 3.29 -3.39 -8.67
CA PHE A 67 2.57 -2.28 -8.05
C PHE A 67 1.17 -2.75 -7.65
N ALA A 68 0.47 -1.98 -6.81
CA ALA A 68 -0.85 -2.33 -6.26
C ALA A 68 -0.89 -3.70 -5.55
N ILE A 69 0.25 -4.20 -5.07
CA ILE A 69 0.38 -5.52 -4.41
C ILE A 69 -0.48 -5.65 -3.15
N LYS A 70 -0.82 -4.53 -2.52
CA LYS A 70 -1.77 -4.48 -1.41
C LYS A 70 -3.18 -4.99 -1.79
N ARG A 71 -3.56 -4.98 -3.08
CA ARG A 71 -4.79 -5.62 -3.57
C ARG A 71 -4.71 -7.14 -3.59
N LEU A 72 -3.52 -7.74 -3.54
CA LEU A 72 -3.29 -9.20 -3.57
C LEU A 72 -2.93 -9.79 -2.20
N ILE A 73 -2.42 -8.98 -1.27
CA ILE A 73 -1.95 -9.46 0.03
C ILE A 73 -3.07 -10.16 0.80
N GLY A 74 -2.80 -11.38 1.28
CA GLY A 74 -3.77 -12.18 2.05
C GLY A 74 -4.99 -12.70 1.27
N ARG A 75 -4.97 -12.65 -0.07
CA ARG A 75 -6.05 -13.18 -0.93
C ARG A 75 -5.73 -14.55 -1.51
N ARG A 76 -6.78 -15.27 -1.92
CA ARG A 76 -6.65 -16.53 -2.66
C ARG A 76 -6.60 -16.25 -4.14
N PHE A 77 -5.87 -17.09 -4.87
CA PHE A 77 -5.75 -16.95 -6.31
C PHE A 77 -7.12 -17.01 -7.01
N GLN A 78 -8.04 -17.83 -6.50
CA GLN A 78 -9.36 -18.03 -7.09
C GLN A 78 -10.41 -16.99 -6.68
N ASP A 79 -10.05 -16.00 -5.85
CA ASP A 79 -10.98 -14.92 -5.50
C ASP A 79 -11.36 -14.12 -6.77
N GLU A 80 -12.63 -13.73 -6.88
CA GLU A 80 -13.16 -13.03 -8.08
C GLU A 80 -12.36 -11.76 -8.40
N GLU A 81 -12.05 -10.98 -7.37
CA GLU A 81 -11.22 -9.78 -7.43
C GLU A 81 -9.81 -10.07 -7.96
N VAL A 82 -9.20 -11.19 -7.55
CA VAL A 82 -7.86 -11.59 -8.02
C VAL A 82 -7.91 -12.09 -9.46
N GLN A 83 -8.94 -12.85 -9.84
CA GLN A 83 -9.11 -13.30 -11.23
C GLN A 83 -9.35 -12.12 -12.19
N ARG A 84 -10.04 -11.08 -11.73
CA ARG A 84 -10.14 -9.81 -12.47
C ARG A 84 -8.75 -9.19 -12.66
N ASP A 85 -7.97 -9.06 -11.58
CA ASP A 85 -6.62 -8.49 -11.64
C ASP A 85 -5.66 -9.30 -12.52
N VAL A 86 -5.78 -10.64 -12.59
CA VAL A 86 -4.99 -11.50 -13.50
C VAL A 86 -5.14 -11.07 -14.97
N SER A 87 -6.32 -10.58 -15.36
CA SER A 87 -6.59 -10.15 -16.73
C SER A 87 -6.13 -8.72 -17.04
N ILE A 88 -5.85 -7.93 -16.00
CA ILE A 88 -5.55 -6.49 -16.10
C ILE A 88 -4.06 -6.21 -15.89
N MET A 89 -3.45 -6.87 -14.91
CA MET A 89 -2.09 -6.57 -14.47
C MET A 89 -1.04 -7.00 -15.51
N PRO A 90 0.03 -6.20 -15.71
CA PRO A 90 1.06 -6.52 -16.69
C PRO A 90 2.04 -7.60 -16.19
N TYR A 91 2.13 -7.79 -14.88
CA TYR A 91 2.93 -8.83 -14.23
C TYR A 91 2.10 -10.10 -14.00
N LYS A 92 2.78 -11.23 -13.79
CA LYS A 92 2.13 -12.53 -13.74
C LYS A 92 1.70 -12.88 -12.31
N ILE A 93 0.38 -12.93 -12.08
CA ILE A 93 -0.23 -13.45 -10.85
C ILE A 93 -0.47 -14.96 -11.02
N ILE A 94 -0.13 -15.74 -10.00
CA ILE A 94 -0.21 -17.21 -9.99
C ILE A 94 -0.81 -17.73 -8.68
N GLY A 95 -1.27 -18.97 -8.70
CA GLY A 95 -1.60 -19.71 -7.47
C GLY A 95 -0.37 -20.33 -6.83
N ALA A 96 -0.17 -20.09 -5.54
CA ALA A 96 0.75 -20.86 -4.72
C ALA A 96 0.23 -22.28 -4.47
N ASP A 97 1.10 -23.15 -3.94
CA ASP A 97 0.76 -24.55 -3.70
C ASP A 97 -0.39 -24.71 -2.66
N ASN A 98 -0.57 -23.71 -1.78
CA ASN A 98 -1.67 -23.64 -0.81
C ASN A 98 -2.92 -22.89 -1.33
N GLY A 99 -2.91 -22.42 -2.59
CA GLY A 99 -4.00 -21.66 -3.22
C GLY A 99 -3.95 -20.13 -3.04
N ASP A 100 -2.94 -19.59 -2.34
CA ASP A 100 -2.79 -18.13 -2.19
C ASP A 100 -2.41 -17.45 -3.49
N ALA A 101 -2.81 -16.18 -3.63
CA ALA A 101 -2.40 -15.34 -4.75
C ALA A 101 -0.93 -14.92 -4.60
N TRP A 102 -0.07 -15.42 -5.47
CA TRP A 102 1.36 -15.12 -5.53
C TRP A 102 1.73 -14.50 -6.87
N LEU A 103 2.98 -14.06 -7.01
CA LEU A 103 3.51 -13.50 -8.24
C LEU A 103 4.66 -14.35 -8.78
N ASP A 104 4.78 -14.40 -10.09
CA ASP A 104 5.90 -15.01 -10.80
C ASP A 104 6.76 -13.90 -11.39
N VAL A 105 7.94 -13.70 -10.79
CA VAL A 105 8.94 -12.73 -11.24
C VAL A 105 10.12 -13.51 -11.81
N LYS A 106 10.27 -13.50 -13.13
CA LYS A 106 11.37 -14.20 -13.82
C LYS A 106 11.51 -15.68 -13.44
N GLY A 107 10.39 -16.38 -13.26
CA GLY A 107 10.36 -17.79 -12.87
C GLY A 107 10.46 -18.03 -11.36
N GLN A 108 10.62 -16.98 -10.55
CA GLN A 108 10.61 -17.08 -9.09
C GLN A 108 9.21 -16.78 -8.56
N LYS A 109 8.64 -17.74 -7.82
CA LYS A 109 7.38 -17.57 -7.10
C LYS A 109 7.62 -16.72 -5.85
N MET A 110 6.93 -15.58 -5.75
CA MET A 110 7.05 -14.65 -4.63
C MET A 110 5.68 -14.38 -4.00
N ALA A 111 5.62 -14.41 -2.67
CA ALA A 111 4.43 -14.07 -1.92
C ALA A 111 4.27 -12.55 -1.82
N PRO A 112 3.04 -12.00 -1.82
CA PRO A 112 2.80 -10.57 -1.63
C PRO A 112 3.51 -9.96 -0.40
N PRO A 113 3.58 -10.64 0.78
CA PRO A 113 4.33 -10.12 1.92
C PRO A 113 5.82 -9.89 1.65
N GLN A 114 6.46 -10.71 0.81
CA GLN A 114 7.86 -10.54 0.46
C GLN A 114 8.07 -9.27 -0.38
N ILE A 115 7.13 -8.97 -1.28
CA ILE A 115 7.20 -7.79 -2.14
C ILE A 115 6.89 -6.53 -1.33
N SER A 116 5.84 -6.55 -0.50
CA SER A 116 5.53 -5.45 0.42
C SER A 116 6.66 -5.20 1.42
N ALA A 117 7.42 -6.22 1.81
CA ALA A 117 8.58 -6.07 2.68
C ALA A 117 9.68 -5.20 2.04
N GLU A 118 9.85 -5.19 0.72
CA GLU A 118 10.83 -4.29 0.06
C GLU A 118 10.44 -2.81 0.22
N VAL A 119 9.14 -2.51 0.17
CA VAL A 119 8.63 -1.16 0.46
C VAL A 119 8.87 -0.81 1.92
N LEU A 120 8.56 -1.72 2.84
CA LEU A 120 8.78 -1.53 4.28
C LEU A 120 10.27 -1.37 4.63
N LYS A 121 11.18 -2.11 3.97
CA LYS A 121 12.64 -1.93 4.11
C LYS A 121 13.07 -0.54 3.67
N LYS A 122 12.52 0.00 2.58
CA LYS A 122 12.81 1.38 2.16
C LYS A 122 12.30 2.39 3.20
N MET A 123 11.10 2.19 3.77
CA MET A 123 10.56 3.06 4.82
C MET A 123 11.40 3.02 6.10
N LYS A 124 11.80 1.81 6.52
CA LYS A 124 12.75 1.60 7.62
C LYS A 124 14.06 2.34 7.36
N LYS A 125 14.66 2.16 6.18
CA LYS A 125 15.93 2.80 5.80
C LYS A 125 15.82 4.33 5.80
N THR A 126 14.70 4.87 5.32
CA THR A 126 14.42 6.32 5.40
C THR A 126 14.42 6.83 6.85
N ALA A 127 13.82 6.08 7.77
CA ALA A 127 13.86 6.44 9.19
C ALA A 127 15.27 6.30 9.79
N GLU A 128 15.99 5.23 9.47
CA GLU A 128 17.38 5.02 9.92
C GLU A 128 18.33 6.12 9.43
N ASP A 129 18.19 6.55 8.18
CA ASP A 129 18.98 7.65 7.59
C ASP A 129 18.74 8.97 8.29
N TYR A 130 17.49 9.24 8.68
CA TYR A 130 17.15 10.45 9.42
C TYR A 130 17.63 10.40 10.87
N LEU A 131 17.46 9.25 11.54
CA LEU A 131 17.76 9.09 12.97
C LEU A 131 19.24 8.85 13.27
N GLY A 132 20.00 8.33 12.30
CA GLY A 132 21.40 7.94 12.49
C GLY A 132 21.59 6.69 13.36
N GLU A 133 20.53 5.92 13.61
CA GLU A 133 20.54 4.70 14.41
C GLU A 133 19.61 3.61 13.81
N PRO A 134 19.84 2.32 14.12
CA PRO A 134 19.00 1.23 13.62
C PRO A 134 17.55 1.30 14.12
N VAL A 135 16.60 0.95 13.25
CA VAL A 135 15.17 0.86 13.59
C VAL A 135 14.70 -0.58 13.52
N THR A 136 14.18 -1.09 14.62
CA THR A 136 13.74 -2.49 14.73
C THR A 136 12.26 -2.66 15.01
N GLU A 137 11.53 -1.59 15.34
CA GLU A 137 10.14 -1.67 15.79
C GLU A 137 9.26 -0.71 14.96
N ALA A 138 8.05 -1.16 14.61
CA ALA A 138 7.12 -0.34 13.84
C ALA A 138 5.66 -0.55 14.22
N VAL A 139 4.86 0.49 13.98
CA VAL A 139 3.40 0.42 13.82
C VAL A 139 3.11 0.51 12.32
N ILE A 140 2.32 -0.42 11.78
CA ILE A 140 2.01 -0.48 10.35
C ILE A 140 0.50 -0.35 10.15
N THR A 141 0.09 0.46 9.18
CA THR A 141 -1.33 0.66 8.83
C THR A 141 -1.90 -0.48 7.99
N VAL A 142 -3.21 -0.71 8.12
CA VAL A 142 -4.03 -1.52 7.23
C VAL A 142 -5.41 -0.88 7.05
N PRO A 143 -6.12 -1.15 5.96
CA PRO A 143 -7.51 -0.75 5.81
C PRO A 143 -8.37 -1.28 6.96
N ALA A 144 -9.37 -0.52 7.38
CA ALA A 144 -10.22 -0.94 8.50
C ALA A 144 -10.94 -2.26 8.19
N TYR A 145 -11.36 -2.43 6.94
CA TYR A 145 -12.09 -3.61 6.48
C TYR A 145 -11.21 -4.82 6.11
N PHE A 146 -9.89 -4.76 6.37
CA PHE A 146 -9.02 -5.93 6.19
C PHE A 146 -9.42 -7.09 7.11
N ASN A 147 -9.51 -8.29 6.54
CA ASN A 147 -9.76 -9.54 7.25
C ASN A 147 -8.49 -10.07 7.95
N ASP A 148 -8.64 -11.15 8.72
CA ASP A 148 -7.54 -11.73 9.51
C ASP A 148 -6.34 -12.18 8.66
N ALA A 149 -6.60 -12.78 7.48
CA ALA A 149 -5.54 -13.23 6.58
C ALA A 149 -4.73 -12.06 6.03
N GLN A 150 -5.40 -10.97 5.64
CA GLN A 150 -4.75 -9.75 5.14
C GLN A 150 -3.95 -9.06 6.24
N ARG A 151 -4.50 -8.95 7.46
CA ARG A 151 -3.79 -8.38 8.63
C ARG A 151 -2.55 -9.19 8.97
N GLN A 152 -2.66 -10.51 9.00
CA GLN A 152 -1.55 -11.40 9.29
C GLN A 152 -0.47 -11.30 8.21
N ALA A 153 -0.85 -11.31 6.93
CA ALA A 153 0.07 -11.18 5.81
C ALA A 153 0.84 -9.84 5.83
N THR A 154 0.18 -8.72 6.18
CA THR A 154 0.85 -7.42 6.37
C THR A 154 1.81 -7.45 7.56
N LYS A 155 1.44 -8.09 8.67
CA LYS A 155 2.32 -8.28 9.82
C LYS A 155 3.57 -9.10 9.46
N ASP A 156 3.39 -10.14 8.65
CA ASP A 156 4.49 -10.96 8.14
C ASP A 156 5.40 -10.18 7.20
N ALA A 157 4.86 -9.28 6.36
CA ALA A 157 5.66 -8.35 5.56
C ALA A 157 6.59 -7.49 6.44
N GLY A 158 6.06 -6.97 7.56
CA GLY A 158 6.86 -6.24 8.56
C GLY A 158 7.99 -7.09 9.13
N ARG A 159 7.69 -8.34 9.50
CA ARG A 159 8.71 -9.28 10.01
C ARG A 159 9.79 -9.57 8.96
N ILE A 160 9.41 -9.81 7.70
CA ILE A 160 10.34 -10.05 6.58
C ILE A 160 11.23 -8.81 6.33
N ALA A 161 10.71 -7.61 6.56
CA ALA A 161 11.48 -6.37 6.49
C ALA A 161 12.43 -6.13 7.69
N GLY A 162 12.44 -7.04 8.67
CA GLY A 162 13.25 -6.90 9.89
C GLY A 162 12.68 -5.85 10.85
N LEU A 163 11.35 -5.74 10.91
CA LEU A 163 10.60 -4.93 11.87
C LEU A 163 9.77 -5.82 12.79
N GLU A 164 9.90 -5.61 14.10
CA GLU A 164 8.94 -6.09 15.09
C GLU A 164 7.69 -5.21 15.03
N VAL A 165 6.60 -5.79 14.54
CA VAL A 165 5.32 -5.08 14.39
C VAL A 165 4.61 -4.99 15.74
N LYS A 166 4.74 -3.85 16.41
CA LYS A 166 4.17 -3.59 17.75
C LYS A 166 2.66 -3.44 17.70
N ARG A 167 2.14 -2.91 16.59
CA ARG A 167 0.71 -2.74 16.35
C ARG A 167 0.42 -2.73 14.86
N ILE A 168 -0.67 -3.40 14.49
CA ILE A 168 -1.38 -3.14 13.24
C ILE A 168 -2.51 -2.17 13.58
N ILE A 169 -2.52 -1.00 12.95
CA ILE A 169 -3.53 0.03 13.20
C ILE A 169 -4.40 0.22 11.95
N ASN A 170 -5.69 0.47 12.15
CA ASN A 170 -6.59 0.79 11.04
C ASN A 170 -6.29 2.19 10.51
N GLU A 171 -6.23 2.35 9.19
CA GLU A 171 -6.01 3.62 8.49
C GLU A 171 -6.91 4.76 8.99
N PRO A 172 -8.25 4.61 9.03
CA PRO A 172 -9.10 5.69 9.51
C PRO A 172 -8.91 6.02 10.99
N THR A 173 -8.50 5.05 11.82
CA THR A 173 -8.14 5.30 13.22
C THR A 173 -6.83 6.09 13.32
N ALA A 174 -5.82 5.76 12.52
CA ALA A 174 -4.58 6.52 12.45
C ALA A 174 -4.83 7.97 12.00
N ALA A 175 -5.71 8.17 11.01
CA ALA A 175 -6.13 9.49 10.55
C ALA A 175 -6.88 10.27 11.66
N ALA A 176 -7.77 9.61 12.41
CA ALA A 176 -8.46 10.22 13.54
C ALA A 176 -7.50 10.64 14.66
N LEU A 177 -6.49 9.81 14.99
CA LEU A 177 -5.45 10.15 15.95
C LEU A 177 -4.68 11.40 15.48
N ALA A 178 -4.25 11.43 14.22
CA ALA A 178 -3.55 12.58 13.65
C ALA A 178 -4.42 13.86 13.69
N TYR A 179 -5.72 13.76 13.39
CA TYR A 179 -6.65 14.88 13.48
C TYR A 179 -6.86 15.36 14.93
N GLY A 180 -6.94 14.43 15.88
CA GLY A 180 -7.22 14.69 17.28
C GLY A 180 -6.03 15.19 18.10
N LEU A 181 -4.79 14.93 17.66
CA LEU A 181 -3.56 15.33 18.36
C LEU A 181 -3.40 16.86 18.45
N ASP A 182 -3.56 17.58 17.34
CA ASP A 182 -3.20 19.02 17.25
C ASP A 182 -4.34 19.99 17.63
N LYS A 183 -5.53 19.47 17.95
CA LYS A 183 -6.71 20.30 18.16
C LYS A 183 -7.22 20.13 19.58
N GLU A 184 -7.61 21.23 20.23
CA GLU A 184 -8.59 21.21 21.33
C GLU A 184 -9.96 20.88 20.72
N VAL A 185 -10.07 19.63 20.27
CA VAL A 185 -11.31 19.06 19.80
C VAL A 185 -12.04 18.53 21.03
N GLY A 186 -12.86 19.37 21.66
CA GLY A 186 -13.84 18.88 22.64
C GLY A 186 -14.72 17.77 22.03
N ASN A 187 -15.44 17.04 22.89
CA ASN A 187 -16.19 15.83 22.56
C ASN A 187 -16.95 15.96 21.24
N ARG A 188 -16.66 15.05 20.32
CA ARG A 188 -17.27 15.05 18.98
C ARG A 188 -17.25 13.68 18.34
N THR A 189 -18.22 13.47 17.48
CA THR A 189 -18.22 12.36 16.53
C THR A 189 -17.75 12.85 15.17
N ILE A 190 -16.80 12.14 14.56
CA ILE A 190 -16.30 12.40 13.21
C ILE A 190 -16.60 11.23 12.28
N ALA A 191 -16.71 11.53 10.99
CA ALA A 191 -16.71 10.53 9.93
C ALA A 191 -15.40 10.64 9.16
N VAL A 192 -14.61 9.57 9.14
CA VAL A 192 -13.38 9.46 8.35
C VAL A 192 -13.72 8.72 7.07
N TYR A 193 -13.76 9.46 5.96
CA TYR A 193 -13.92 8.92 4.61
C TYR A 193 -12.53 8.83 3.97
N ASP A 194 -12.04 7.61 3.74
CA ASP A 194 -10.73 7.34 3.16
C ASP A 194 -10.89 6.57 1.85
N LEU A 195 -10.56 7.23 0.73
CA LEU A 195 -10.60 6.64 -0.61
C LEU A 195 -9.20 6.71 -1.21
N GLY A 196 -8.47 5.62 -1.07
CA GLY A 196 -7.10 5.49 -1.53
C GLY A 196 -6.99 4.95 -2.96
N GLY A 197 -5.79 4.46 -3.29
CA GLY A 197 -5.49 3.90 -4.59
C GLY A 197 -6.19 2.57 -4.88
N GLY A 198 -6.51 1.76 -3.87
CA GLY A 198 -7.19 0.48 -4.09
C GLY A 198 -8.14 0.03 -3.00
N THR A 199 -8.36 0.88 -1.99
CA THR A 199 -9.27 0.59 -0.88
C THR A 199 -10.08 1.82 -0.54
N PHE A 200 -11.31 1.58 -0.08
CA PHE A 200 -12.22 2.57 0.43
C PHE A 200 -12.65 2.15 1.84
N ASP A 201 -12.52 3.05 2.80
CA ASP A 201 -13.02 2.88 4.16
C ASP A 201 -13.87 4.09 4.58
N ILE A 202 -14.93 3.83 5.34
CA ILE A 202 -15.69 4.83 6.07
C ILE A 202 -15.80 4.40 7.53
N SER A 203 -15.35 5.24 8.45
CA SER A 203 -15.46 4.98 9.89
C SER A 203 -16.10 6.15 10.62
N ILE A 204 -17.03 5.85 11.52
CA ILE A 204 -17.61 6.80 12.46
C ILE A 204 -16.86 6.64 13.77
N ILE A 205 -16.21 7.71 14.21
CA ILE A 205 -15.30 7.68 15.37
C ILE A 205 -15.73 8.76 16.34
N GLU A 206 -15.97 8.37 17.59
CA GLU A 206 -16.15 9.28 18.71
C GLU A 206 -14.80 9.62 19.31
N ILE A 207 -14.56 10.92 19.49
CA ILE A 207 -13.38 11.47 20.16
C ILE A 207 -13.89 12.17 21.41
N ASP A 208 -13.59 11.59 22.56
CA ASP A 208 -13.98 12.10 23.87
C ASP A 208 -12.75 12.44 24.69
N GLU A 209 -12.84 13.52 25.48
CA GLU A 209 -11.83 13.88 26.46
C GLU A 209 -12.38 13.62 27.86
N VAL A 210 -11.84 12.61 28.53
CA VAL A 210 -12.23 12.22 29.90
C VAL A 210 -11.00 12.33 30.78
N ASP A 211 -11.09 13.10 31.87
CA ASP A 211 -10.01 13.34 32.83
C ASP A 211 -8.69 13.86 32.19
N GLY A 212 -8.80 14.59 31.07
CA GLY A 212 -7.65 15.11 30.31
C GLY A 212 -6.97 14.07 29.40
N GLU A 213 -7.53 12.86 29.31
CA GLU A 213 -7.11 11.82 28.36
C GLU A 213 -8.08 11.77 27.18
N LYS A 214 -7.54 11.81 25.95
CA LYS A 214 -8.32 11.65 24.72
C LYS A 214 -8.53 10.18 24.42
N THR A 215 -9.79 9.79 24.35
CA THR A 215 -10.24 8.46 23.94
C THR A 215 -10.79 8.50 22.52
N PHE A 216 -10.52 7.45 21.76
CA PHE A 216 -10.94 7.33 20.36
C PHE A 216 -11.68 6.00 20.21
N GLU A 217 -13.00 6.06 20.06
CA GLU A 217 -13.86 4.88 19.91
C GLU A 217 -14.43 4.80 18.50
N VAL A 218 -14.20 3.66 17.83
CA VAL A 218 -14.79 3.39 16.51
C VAL A 218 -16.19 2.84 16.71
N LEU A 219 -17.21 3.67 16.48
CA LEU A 219 -18.61 3.30 16.63
C LEU A 219 -19.09 2.38 15.51
N ALA A 220 -18.65 2.66 14.28
CA ALA A 220 -18.98 1.87 13.11
C ALA A 220 -17.89 1.98 12.06
N THR A 221 -17.69 0.91 11.29
CA THR A 221 -16.79 0.90 10.14
C THR A 221 -17.40 0.09 9.00
N ASN A 222 -17.19 0.54 7.77
CA ASN A 222 -17.58 -0.15 6.55
C ASN A 222 -16.61 0.24 5.44
N GLY A 223 -16.64 -0.45 4.30
CA GLY A 223 -15.71 -0.17 3.21
C GLY A 223 -15.74 -1.22 2.11
N ASP A 224 -14.83 -1.04 1.17
CA ASP A 224 -14.54 -1.97 0.08
C ASP A 224 -13.02 -2.04 -0.11
N THR A 225 -12.46 -3.23 0.11
CA THR A 225 -11.01 -3.49 0.03
C THR A 225 -10.49 -3.66 -1.40
N HIS A 226 -11.34 -3.45 -2.40
CA HIS A 226 -11.01 -3.56 -3.82
C HIS A 226 -11.66 -2.44 -4.67
N LEU A 227 -11.87 -1.28 -4.04
CA LEU A 227 -12.35 -0.06 -4.68
C LEU A 227 -11.37 1.08 -4.41
N GLY A 228 -10.80 1.68 -5.45
CA GLY A 228 -9.96 2.87 -5.30
C GLY A 228 -9.51 3.45 -6.63
N GLY A 229 -8.55 4.39 -6.59
CA GLY A 229 -8.02 5.08 -7.77
C GLY A 229 -7.66 4.20 -8.97
N GLU A 230 -7.13 2.99 -8.75
CA GLU A 230 -6.82 2.03 -9.83
C GLU A 230 -8.07 1.64 -10.65
N ASP A 231 -9.25 1.60 -10.02
CA ASP A 231 -10.51 1.32 -10.73
C ASP A 231 -10.96 2.53 -11.57
N PHE A 232 -10.71 3.75 -11.11
CA PHE A 232 -10.98 4.98 -11.86
C PHE A 232 -10.06 5.05 -13.08
N ASP A 233 -8.77 4.74 -12.89
CA ASP A 233 -7.79 4.65 -13.97
C ASP A 233 -8.19 3.59 -14.99
N SER A 234 -8.63 2.41 -14.54
CA SER A 234 -9.12 1.34 -15.42
C SER A 234 -10.32 1.80 -16.26
N ARG A 235 -11.29 2.51 -15.68
CA ARG A 235 -12.42 3.08 -16.45
C ARG A 235 -11.95 4.05 -17.51
N MET A 236 -10.99 4.91 -17.20
CA MET A 236 -10.44 5.88 -18.14
C MET A 236 -9.64 5.22 -19.27
N ILE A 237 -8.80 4.23 -18.94
CA ILE A 237 -8.06 3.43 -19.91
C ILE A 237 -9.02 2.75 -20.89
N ASN A 238 -10.07 2.09 -20.39
CA ASN A 238 -11.04 1.40 -21.24
C ASN A 238 -11.76 2.37 -22.19
N TYR A 239 -12.18 3.53 -21.69
CA TYR A 239 -12.76 4.59 -22.52
C TYR A 239 -11.80 5.04 -23.63
N LEU A 240 -10.54 5.34 -23.30
CA LEU A 240 -9.54 5.80 -24.27
C LEU A 240 -9.23 4.72 -25.32
N VAL A 241 -9.15 3.46 -24.90
CA VAL A 241 -8.94 2.31 -25.80
C VAL A 241 -10.10 2.19 -26.78
N ASP A 242 -11.34 2.31 -26.31
CA ASP A 242 -12.52 2.19 -27.16
C ASP A 242 -12.69 3.38 -28.12
N GLU A 243 -12.41 4.61 -27.67
CA GLU A 243 -12.36 5.78 -28.56
C GLU A 243 -11.25 5.64 -29.62
N PHE A 244 -10.08 5.14 -29.24
CA PHE A 244 -8.99 4.93 -30.19
C PHE A 244 -9.34 3.88 -31.27
N LYS A 245 -9.99 2.77 -30.88
CA LYS A 245 -10.49 1.75 -31.83
C LYS A 245 -11.44 2.35 -32.86
N LYS A 246 -12.35 3.24 -32.43
CA LYS A 246 -13.31 3.93 -33.33
C LYS A 246 -12.59 4.82 -34.33
N ILE A 247 -11.56 5.56 -33.89
CA ILE A 247 -10.86 6.54 -34.74
C ILE A 247 -9.94 5.86 -35.76
N ARG A 248 -9.24 4.77 -35.38
CA ARG A 248 -8.13 4.24 -36.19
C ARG A 248 -8.31 2.83 -36.75
N ALA A 249 -9.47 2.18 -36.57
CA ALA A 249 -9.71 0.79 -37.01
C ALA A 249 -8.58 -0.20 -36.60
N LEU A 250 -7.84 0.15 -35.54
CA LEU A 250 -6.73 -0.61 -34.97
C LEU A 250 -7.23 -1.17 -33.64
N THR A 251 -7.31 -2.50 -33.55
CA THR A 251 -7.54 -3.20 -32.30
C THR A 251 -6.25 -3.20 -31.49
N CYS A 252 -6.02 -2.16 -30.68
CA CYS A 252 -5.14 -2.26 -29.51
C CYS A 252 -5.83 -3.15 -28.46
N VAL A 253 -5.89 -4.47 -28.70
CA VAL A 253 -6.49 -5.44 -27.76
C VAL A 253 -5.41 -6.22 -27.00
N THR A 254 -4.16 -6.11 -27.38
CA THR A 254 -3.04 -6.60 -26.57
C THR A 254 -2.39 -5.42 -25.83
N ILE A 255 -3.01 -5.00 -24.73
CA ILE A 255 -2.27 -4.35 -23.62
C ILE A 255 -1.48 -5.46 -22.89
N ARG A 256 -0.63 -6.14 -23.65
CA ARG A 256 0.64 -6.69 -23.21
C ARG A 256 1.63 -5.96 -24.10
N TRP A 257 2.04 -4.75 -23.72
CA TRP A 257 3.04 -4.01 -24.50
C TRP A 257 4.28 -4.91 -24.67
N PRO A 258 4.70 -5.17 -25.93
CA PRO A 258 5.14 -4.12 -26.84
C PRO A 258 4.39 -4.10 -28.19
N CYS A 259 4.07 -2.90 -28.67
CA CYS A 259 3.95 -2.66 -30.12
C CYS A 259 5.36 -2.50 -30.69
N SER A 260 5.86 -3.49 -31.41
CA SER A 260 6.92 -3.30 -32.39
C SER A 260 6.29 -2.85 -33.71
N ALA A 261 6.86 -1.81 -34.31
CA ALA A 261 6.54 -1.32 -35.65
C ALA A 261 6.78 -2.39 -36.73
#